data_AF-A0A840Z311-F1
#
_entry.id   AF-A0A840Z311-F1
#
_cell.length_a   1.000
_cell.length_b   1.000
_cell.length_c   1.000
_cell.angle_alpha   90.00
_cell.angle_beta   90.00
_cell.angle_gamma   90.00
#
_symmetry.space_group_name_H-M   'P 1'
#
loop_
_entity.id
_entity.type
_entity.pdbx_description
1 polymer ?
#
loop_
_entity_poly.entity_id
_entity_poly.type
_entity_poly.pdbx_seq_one_letter_code
_entity_poly.pdbx_strand_id
1 'polypeptide(L)'
;MDKTPAIFTPEYSRIARAFIDFVNVQVGAYMDACSGFAKNKSIVERQVHRDVRPDGTKRGLKDAPRVMMTAVKDPTQPDVLMHRIVLVSEYIAANTVAGSNEQHHARAAITFLYAYWDEEVRPDLARALGVPTKEITSDIFGDLRLIRHAVLHNKGVLTDTAYQKLKLIREHFSPNDVVSLPNATMHRTFALIKQDMAQRVINDSGLQGDGTGDIIEVAIQRK
;
A
#
# COMPACT_ATOMS: atom_id res chain seq x y z
N MET A 1 33.38 -17.36 -21.37
CA MET A 1 32.29 -16.75 -22.16
C MET A 1 32.07 -15.38 -21.59
N ASP A 2 32.60 -14.38 -22.29
CA ASP A 2 32.56 -12.98 -21.92
C ASP A 2 31.12 -12.49 -22.10
N LYS A 3 30.38 -12.30 -21.00
CA LYS A 3 29.05 -11.69 -21.05
C LYS A 3 29.28 -10.20 -21.23
N THR A 4 29.31 -9.74 -22.49
CA THR A 4 29.14 -8.33 -22.81
C THR A 4 27.95 -7.81 -22.00
N PRO A 5 28.11 -6.76 -21.16
CA PRO A 5 27.01 -6.28 -20.34
C PRO A 5 25.88 -5.86 -21.28
N ALA A 6 24.66 -6.34 -20.99
CA ALA A 6 23.46 -5.97 -21.72
C ALA A 6 23.40 -4.45 -21.79
N ILE A 7 23.56 -3.93 -23.01
CA ILE A 7 23.56 -2.50 -23.27
C ILE A 7 22.19 -1.99 -22.85
N PHE A 8 22.17 -1.03 -21.93
CA PHE A 8 20.99 -0.27 -21.54
C PHE A 8 20.16 0.12 -22.76
N THR A 9 18.96 -0.44 -22.89
CA THR A 9 18.06 -0.12 -24.00
C THR A 9 17.14 1.03 -23.59
N PRO A 10 16.76 1.93 -24.52
CA PRO A 10 15.71 2.91 -24.28
C PRO A 10 14.40 2.28 -23.79
N GLU A 11 14.15 1.02 -24.18
CA GLU A 11 13.01 0.24 -23.73
C GLU A 11 13.07 -0.06 -22.22
N TYR A 12 14.23 -0.45 -21.69
CA TYR A 12 14.41 -0.70 -20.25
C TYR A 12 14.07 0.54 -19.42
N SER A 13 14.60 1.71 -19.79
CA SER A 13 14.34 2.99 -19.11
C SER A 13 12.86 3.33 -19.09
N ARG A 14 12.18 3.09 -20.23
CA ARG A 14 10.74 3.33 -20.37
C ARG A 14 9.94 2.42 -19.43
N ILE A 15 10.29 1.14 -19.33
CA ILE A 15 9.65 0.18 -18.42
C ILE A 15 9.86 0.62 -16.96
N ALA A 16 11.11 0.94 -16.58
CA ALA A 16 11.45 1.37 -15.23
C ALA A 16 10.70 2.66 -14.83
N ARG A 17 10.64 3.66 -15.72
CA ARG A 17 9.90 4.91 -15.48
C ARG A 17 8.40 4.65 -15.35
N ALA A 18 7.81 3.88 -16.27
CA ALA A 18 6.39 3.52 -16.21
C ALA A 18 6.04 2.79 -14.91
N PHE A 19 6.93 1.93 -14.41
CA PHE A 19 6.72 1.27 -13.13
C PHE A 19 6.77 2.23 -11.94
N ILE A 20 7.71 3.17 -11.94
CA ILE A 20 7.79 4.21 -10.89
C ILE A 20 6.53 5.08 -10.90
N ASP A 21 6.03 5.46 -12.07
CA ASP A 21 4.79 6.21 -12.21
C ASP A 21 3.59 5.42 -11.70
N PHE A 22 3.52 4.12 -12.01
CA PHE A 22 2.51 3.23 -11.43
C PHE A 22 2.58 3.19 -9.90
N VAL A 23 3.78 3.06 -9.32
CA VAL A 23 3.96 3.09 -7.86
C VAL A 23 3.52 4.44 -7.28
N ASN A 24 3.80 5.56 -7.95
CA ASN A 24 3.34 6.89 -7.54
C ASN A 24 1.81 7.00 -7.52
N VAL A 25 1.13 6.43 -8.51
CA VAL A 25 -0.34 6.36 -8.53
C VAL A 25 -0.86 5.54 -7.35
N GLN A 26 -0.23 4.41 -7.04
CA GLN A 26 -0.61 3.59 -5.87
C GLN A 26 -0.38 4.32 -4.54
N VAL A 27 0.71 5.08 -4.42
CA VAL A 27 0.97 5.93 -3.26
C VAL A 27 -0.13 6.98 -3.11
N GLY A 28 -0.50 7.67 -4.19
CA GLY A 28 -1.57 8.67 -4.18
C GLY A 28 -2.91 8.07 -3.73
N ALA A 29 -3.33 6.98 -4.35
CA ALA A 29 -4.56 6.28 -3.97
C ALA A 29 -4.58 5.85 -2.50
N TYR A 30 -3.46 5.31 -2.00
CA TYR A 30 -3.31 4.93 -0.60
C TYR A 30 -3.43 6.12 0.35
N MET A 31 -2.75 7.22 0.05
CA MET A 31 -2.73 8.42 0.88
C MET A 31 -4.08 9.14 0.92
N ASP A 32 -4.75 9.22 -0.23
CA ASP A 32 -6.08 9.82 -0.34
C ASP A 32 -7.10 9.00 0.44
N ALA A 33 -7.04 7.67 0.36
CA ALA A 33 -7.89 6.77 1.15
C ALA A 33 -7.66 6.94 2.66
N CYS A 34 -6.40 6.93 3.11
CA CYS A 34 -6.05 7.13 4.52
C CYS A 34 -6.55 8.49 5.05
N SER A 35 -6.36 9.54 4.26
CA SER A 35 -6.85 10.89 4.58
C SER A 35 -8.38 10.92 4.68
N GLY A 36 -9.06 10.21 3.78
CA GLY A 36 -10.51 10.01 3.81
C GLY A 36 -10.97 9.31 5.09
N PHE A 37 -10.31 8.23 5.51
CA PHE A 37 -10.62 7.52 6.75
C PHE A 37 -10.48 8.44 7.98
N ALA A 38 -9.35 9.15 8.10
CA ALA A 38 -9.09 10.06 9.20
C ALA A 38 -10.10 11.23 9.26
N LYS A 39 -10.47 11.79 8.11
CA LYS A 39 -11.49 12.84 8.01
C LYS A 39 -12.86 12.33 8.42
N ASN A 40 -13.27 11.17 7.92
CA ASN A 40 -14.56 10.56 8.23
C ASN A 40 -14.68 10.25 9.73
N LYS A 41 -13.63 9.69 10.35
CA LYS A 41 -13.53 9.53 11.80
C LYS A 41 -13.80 10.86 12.52
N SER A 42 -13.06 11.91 12.17
CA SER A 42 -13.15 13.22 12.82
C SER A 42 -14.56 13.83 12.71
N ILE A 43 -15.22 13.66 11.56
CA ILE A 43 -16.60 14.13 11.35
C ILE A 43 -17.58 13.39 12.28
N VAL A 44 -17.48 12.06 12.34
CA VAL A 44 -18.36 11.23 13.15
C VAL A 44 -18.13 11.48 14.64
N GLU A 45 -16.88 11.61 15.11
CA GLU A 45 -16.56 11.96 16.50
C GLU A 45 -17.17 13.31 16.90
N ARG A 46 -17.07 14.32 16.03
CA ARG A 46 -17.71 15.63 16.29
C ARG A 46 -19.23 15.52 16.34
N GLN A 47 -19.85 14.70 15.48
CA GLN A 47 -21.30 14.49 15.50
C GLN A 47 -21.72 13.81 16.81
N VAL A 48 -21.00 12.77 17.23
CA VAL A 48 -21.23 12.08 18.50
C VAL A 48 -21.17 13.07 19.66
N HIS A 49 -20.13 13.92 19.70
CA HIS A 49 -19.98 14.94 20.74
C HIS A 49 -21.14 15.95 20.75
N ARG A 50 -21.62 16.40 19.57
CA ARG A 50 -22.80 17.28 19.49
C ARG A 50 -24.04 16.62 20.07
N ASP A 51 -24.29 15.37 19.71
CA ASP A 51 -25.47 14.63 20.16
C ASP A 51 -25.44 14.27 21.66
N VAL A 52 -24.28 14.36 22.32
CA VAL A 52 -24.12 14.15 23.79
C VAL A 52 -24.26 15.46 24.58
N ARG A 53 -24.22 16.63 23.93
CA ARG A 53 -24.37 17.91 24.65
C ARG A 53 -25.74 17.97 25.33
N PRO A 54 -25.81 18.44 26.58
CA PRO A 54 -27.06 18.54 27.33
C PRO A 54 -27.86 19.75 26.82
N ASP A 55 -28.40 19.61 25.62
CA ASP A 55 -29.42 20.50 25.09
C ASP A 55 -30.73 20.01 25.73
N GLY A 56 -31.46 20.89 26.41
CA GLY A 56 -32.55 20.57 27.35
C GLY A 56 -33.74 19.74 26.82
N THR A 57 -33.70 19.27 25.58
CA THR A 57 -34.77 18.57 24.86
C THR A 57 -34.49 17.10 24.51
N LYS A 58 -33.27 16.57 24.70
CA LYS A 58 -32.93 15.16 24.37
C LYS A 58 -32.42 14.34 25.57
N ARG A 59 -33.17 14.35 26.68
CA ARG A 59 -32.96 13.40 27.79
C ARG A 59 -33.52 12.02 27.41
N GLY A 60 -32.71 11.16 26.80
CA GLY A 60 -33.11 9.76 26.54
C GLY A 60 -32.15 8.92 25.69
N LEU A 61 -31.17 9.53 25.02
CA LEU A 61 -30.27 8.82 24.09
C LEU A 61 -28.81 8.74 24.57
N LYS A 62 -28.57 8.97 25.86
CA LYS A 62 -27.21 9.06 26.40
C LYS A 62 -26.46 7.71 26.31
N ASP A 63 -27.20 6.61 26.49
CA ASP A 63 -26.66 5.24 26.52
C ASP A 63 -27.17 4.35 25.37
N ALA A 64 -27.90 4.92 24.41
CA ALA A 64 -28.41 4.15 23.26
C ALA A 64 -27.28 3.86 22.25
N PRO A 65 -27.16 2.62 21.74
CA PRO A 65 -26.17 2.31 20.71
C PRO A 65 -26.43 3.14 19.45
N ARG A 66 -25.41 3.86 19.01
CA ARG A 66 -25.47 4.70 17.82
C ARG A 66 -24.97 3.91 16.62
N VAL A 67 -25.69 4.02 15.51
CA VAL A 67 -25.34 3.37 14.26
C VAL A 67 -24.93 4.40 13.21
N MET A 68 -23.93 4.05 12.41
CA MET A 68 -23.56 4.74 11.19
C MET A 68 -24.18 3.97 10.02
N MET A 69 -24.94 4.69 9.19
CA MET A 69 -25.51 4.14 7.96
C MET A 69 -24.78 4.73 6.76
N THR A 70 -24.48 3.90 5.77
CA THR A 70 -23.83 4.34 4.53
C THR A 70 -24.63 3.83 3.34
N ALA A 71 -25.04 4.75 2.48
CA ALA A 71 -25.71 4.48 1.23
C ALA A 71 -24.75 4.66 0.05
N VAL A 72 -25.00 3.95 -1.05
CA VAL A 72 -24.27 4.12 -2.32
C VAL A 72 -24.72 5.37 -3.07
N LYS A 73 -25.98 5.76 -2.88
CA LYS A 73 -26.60 6.95 -3.47
C LYS A 73 -26.87 8.00 -2.39
N ASP A 74 -27.32 9.18 -2.82
CA ASP A 74 -27.73 10.26 -1.93
C ASP A 74 -28.69 9.74 -0.84
N PRO A 75 -28.29 9.79 0.44
CA PRO A 75 -29.08 9.25 1.54
C PRO A 75 -30.36 10.04 1.81
N THR A 76 -30.57 11.18 1.15
CA THR A 76 -31.79 11.99 1.28
C THR A 76 -32.93 11.51 0.38
N GLN A 77 -32.67 10.57 -0.53
CA GLN A 77 -33.69 10.02 -1.41
C GLN A 77 -34.55 8.95 -0.71
N PRO A 78 -35.86 8.88 -1.00
CA PRO A 78 -36.79 8.03 -0.27
C PRO A 78 -36.51 6.53 -0.42
N ASP A 79 -35.94 6.11 -1.55
CA ASP A 79 -35.70 4.69 -1.88
C ASP A 79 -34.21 4.30 -1.79
N VAL A 80 -33.47 4.95 -0.89
CA VAL A 80 -32.02 4.70 -0.78
C VAL A 80 -31.73 3.39 -0.04
N LEU A 81 -31.01 2.49 -0.70
CA LEU A 81 -30.54 1.26 -0.07
C LEU A 81 -29.34 1.57 0.83
N MET A 82 -29.52 1.40 2.15
CA MET A 82 -28.44 1.46 3.12
C MET A 82 -27.57 0.19 2.96
N HIS A 83 -26.40 0.35 2.37
CA HIS A 83 -25.51 -0.76 2.03
C HIS A 83 -24.68 -1.24 3.23
N ARG A 84 -24.54 -0.38 4.25
CA ARG A 84 -23.81 -0.71 5.47
C ARG A 84 -24.45 -0.03 6.67
N ILE A 85 -24.67 -0.81 7.72
CA ILE A 85 -25.09 -0.36 9.04
C ILE A 85 -24.07 -0.94 10.04
N VAL A 86 -23.41 -0.08 10.82
CA VAL A 86 -22.40 -0.49 11.82
C VAL A 86 -22.53 0.35 13.08
N LEU A 87 -22.02 -0.14 14.20
CA LEU A 87 -21.93 0.69 15.39
C LEU A 87 -20.96 1.86 15.15
N VAL A 88 -21.28 3.03 15.70
CA VAL A 88 -20.42 4.20 15.59
C VAL A 88 -19.05 3.95 16.22
N SER A 89 -18.99 3.20 17.32
CA SER A 89 -17.73 2.79 17.96
C SER A 89 -16.86 1.95 17.02
N GLU A 90 -17.44 0.98 16.33
CA GLU A 90 -16.75 0.14 15.33
C GLU A 90 -16.30 0.96 14.12
N TYR A 91 -17.14 1.90 13.67
CA TYR A 91 -16.79 2.80 12.58
C TYR A 91 -15.57 3.68 12.93
N ILE A 92 -15.57 4.26 14.13
CA ILE A 92 -14.45 5.08 14.63
C ILE A 92 -13.19 4.22 14.78
N ALA A 93 -13.31 3.01 15.32
CA ALA A 93 -12.18 2.09 15.46
C ALA A 93 -11.60 1.69 14.10
N ALA A 94 -12.45 1.36 13.12
CA ALA A 94 -12.04 0.98 11.78
C ALA A 94 -11.30 2.10 11.02
N ASN A 95 -11.65 3.36 11.28
CA ASN A 95 -11.08 4.54 10.63
C ASN A 95 -9.99 5.25 11.47
N THR A 96 -9.61 4.69 12.62
CA THR A 96 -8.45 5.18 13.38
C THR A 96 -7.16 4.79 12.67
N VAL A 97 -6.07 5.51 12.95
CA VAL A 97 -4.72 5.16 12.44
C VAL A 97 -4.41 3.71 12.79
N ALA A 98 -3.90 2.97 11.81
CA ALA A 98 -3.70 1.52 11.85
C ALA A 98 -4.97 0.68 12.09
N GLY A 99 -6.15 1.28 11.98
CA GLY A 99 -7.45 0.61 12.04
C GLY A 99 -7.71 -0.28 10.82
N SER A 100 -8.77 -1.08 10.89
CA SER A 100 -9.04 -2.13 9.89
C SER A 100 -9.21 -1.61 8.47
N ASN A 101 -9.72 -0.39 8.25
CA ASN A 101 -9.83 0.17 6.90
C ASN A 101 -8.45 0.47 6.29
N GLU A 102 -7.55 1.08 7.06
CA GLU A 102 -6.17 1.32 6.65
C GLU A 102 -5.45 -0.01 6.38
N GLN A 103 -5.58 -0.98 7.29
CA GLN A 103 -4.97 -2.30 7.15
C GLN A 103 -5.45 -3.06 5.92
N HIS A 104 -6.76 -3.06 5.64
CA HIS A 104 -7.31 -3.70 4.44
C HIS A 104 -6.80 -3.03 3.17
N HIS A 105 -6.76 -1.70 3.14
CA HIS A 105 -6.29 -0.97 1.97
C HIS A 105 -4.78 -1.18 1.74
N ALA A 106 -3.97 -1.16 2.79
CA ALA A 106 -2.53 -1.47 2.74
C ALA A 106 -2.26 -2.87 2.17
N ARG A 107 -2.98 -3.89 2.67
CA ARG A 107 -2.88 -5.28 2.19
C ARG A 107 -3.27 -5.42 0.72
N ALA A 108 -4.32 -4.72 0.29
CA ALA A 108 -4.73 -4.69 -1.11
C ALA A 108 -3.65 -4.04 -1.99
N ALA A 109 -3.11 -2.90 -1.57
CA ALA A 109 -2.05 -2.19 -2.29
C ALA A 109 -0.79 -3.05 -2.47
N ILE A 110 -0.31 -3.71 -1.40
CA ILE A 110 0.85 -4.63 -1.50
C ILE A 110 0.58 -5.80 -2.44
N THR A 111 -0.62 -6.40 -2.34
CA THR A 111 -0.99 -7.53 -3.17
C THR A 111 -0.99 -7.14 -4.64
N PHE A 112 -1.54 -5.98 -4.97
CA PHE A 112 -1.60 -5.46 -6.33
C PHE A 112 -0.22 -5.05 -6.86
N LEU A 113 0.58 -4.35 -6.06
CA LEU A 113 1.97 -4.00 -6.41
C LEU A 113 2.81 -5.25 -6.73
N TYR A 114 2.72 -6.29 -5.90
CA TYR A 114 3.45 -7.53 -6.15
C TYR A 114 2.97 -8.21 -7.43
N ALA A 115 1.65 -8.32 -7.65
CA ALA A 115 1.09 -8.95 -8.84
C ALA A 115 1.56 -8.23 -10.11
N TYR A 116 1.43 -6.90 -10.17
CA TYR A 116 1.87 -6.12 -11.32
C TYR A 116 3.39 -6.25 -11.56
N TRP A 117 4.18 -6.29 -10.49
CA TRP A 117 5.61 -6.55 -10.61
C TRP A 117 5.90 -7.92 -11.23
N ASP A 118 5.32 -9.00 -10.69
CA ASP A 118 5.67 -10.37 -11.07
C ASP A 118 5.11 -10.78 -12.43
N GLU A 119 3.94 -10.25 -12.79
CA GLU A 119 3.22 -10.61 -14.03
C GLU A 119 3.60 -9.73 -15.22
N GLU A 120 3.89 -8.45 -15.02
CA GLU A 120 4.11 -7.50 -16.12
C GLU A 120 5.55 -6.98 -16.13
N VAL A 121 5.97 -6.31 -15.05
CA VAL A 121 7.20 -5.52 -15.05
C VAL A 121 8.45 -6.40 -15.08
N ARG A 122 8.48 -7.45 -14.25
CA ARG A 122 9.63 -8.34 -14.16
C ARG A 122 9.89 -9.12 -15.46
N PRO A 123 8.88 -9.70 -16.14
CA PRO A 123 9.07 -10.27 -17.48
C PRO A 123 9.53 -9.26 -18.52
N ASP A 124 8.97 -8.04 -18.49
CA ASP A 124 9.32 -6.98 -19.45
C ASP A 124 10.78 -6.54 -19.31
N LEU A 125 11.25 -6.35 -18.06
CA LEU A 125 12.66 -6.04 -17.79
C LEU A 125 13.58 -7.18 -18.25
N ALA A 126 13.20 -8.43 -18.02
CA ALA A 126 13.97 -9.59 -18.45
C ALA A 126 14.12 -9.65 -19.97
N ARG A 127 13.02 -9.41 -20.70
CA ARG A 127 13.00 -9.35 -22.16
C ARG A 127 13.87 -8.21 -22.68
N ALA A 128 13.78 -7.03 -22.09
CA ALA A 128 14.58 -5.86 -22.48
C ALA A 128 16.10 -6.08 -22.27
N LEU A 129 16.49 -6.89 -21.29
CA LEU A 129 17.89 -7.26 -21.02
C LEU A 129 18.35 -8.52 -21.75
N GLY A 130 17.46 -9.24 -22.43
CA GLY A 130 17.77 -10.51 -23.09
C GLY A 130 18.13 -11.64 -22.12
N VAL A 131 17.63 -11.59 -20.88
CA VAL A 131 17.90 -12.60 -19.84
C VAL A 131 16.62 -13.34 -19.44
N PRO A 132 16.72 -14.56 -18.87
CA PRO A 132 15.58 -15.23 -18.28
C PRO A 132 14.96 -14.44 -17.11
N THR A 133 13.63 -14.44 -16.96
CA THR A 133 12.91 -13.75 -15.86
C THR A 133 13.41 -14.09 -14.46
N LYS A 134 13.91 -15.32 -14.26
CA LYS A 134 14.50 -15.77 -12.99
C LYS A 134 15.78 -15.01 -12.61
N GLU A 135 16.49 -14.41 -13.58
CA GLU A 135 17.68 -13.59 -13.34
C GLU A 135 17.30 -12.18 -12.84
N ILE A 136 16.05 -11.74 -13.04
CA ILE A 136 15.54 -10.50 -12.44
C ILE A 136 15.12 -10.78 -10.99
N THR A 137 15.97 -10.43 -10.02
CA THR A 137 15.77 -10.71 -8.58
C THR A 137 15.67 -9.45 -7.75
N SER A 138 14.61 -9.25 -6.97
CA SER A 138 14.42 -8.07 -6.10
C SER A 138 14.18 -8.51 -4.66
N ASP A 139 14.91 -7.91 -3.72
CA ASP A 139 14.76 -8.23 -2.30
C ASP A 139 13.44 -7.68 -1.75
N ILE A 140 13.03 -6.47 -2.15
CA ILE A 140 11.75 -5.91 -1.70
C ILE A 140 10.57 -6.72 -2.25
N PHE A 141 10.57 -7.12 -3.53
CA PHE A 141 9.49 -7.99 -4.04
C PHE A 141 9.57 -9.41 -3.49
N GLY A 142 10.76 -9.88 -3.10
CA GLY A 142 10.93 -11.10 -2.31
C GLY A 142 10.20 -11.02 -0.97
N ASP A 143 10.34 -9.92 -0.26
CA ASP A 143 9.62 -9.64 0.99
C ASP A 143 8.11 -9.52 0.75
N LEU A 144 7.67 -8.74 -0.24
CA LEU A 144 6.25 -8.56 -0.56
C LEU A 144 5.57 -9.87 -0.96
N ARG A 145 6.28 -10.80 -1.60
CA ARG A 145 5.78 -12.16 -1.86
C ARG A 145 5.39 -12.88 -0.58
N LEU A 146 6.23 -12.79 0.45
CA LEU A 146 6.02 -13.43 1.75
C LEU A 146 4.86 -12.77 2.49
N ILE A 147 4.80 -11.43 2.48
CA ILE A 147 3.70 -10.67 3.07
C ILE A 147 2.37 -10.99 2.39
N ARG A 148 2.33 -10.96 1.04
CA ARG A 148 1.14 -11.34 0.26
C ARG A 148 0.68 -12.75 0.60
N HIS A 149 1.60 -13.71 0.67
CA HIS A 149 1.26 -15.08 1.02
C HIS A 149 0.63 -15.16 2.43
N ALA A 150 1.20 -14.46 3.42
CA ALA A 150 0.63 -14.40 4.75
C ALA A 150 -0.79 -13.81 4.74
N VAL A 151 -0.98 -12.69 4.04
CA VAL A 151 -2.28 -12.00 3.89
C VAL A 151 -3.34 -12.88 3.25
N LEU A 152 -3.03 -13.52 2.12
CA LEU A 152 -4.02 -14.25 1.32
C LEU A 152 -4.26 -15.68 1.80
N HIS A 153 -3.24 -16.35 2.35
CA HIS A 153 -3.30 -17.80 2.59
C HIS A 153 -3.11 -18.19 4.05
N ASN A 154 -2.60 -17.31 4.91
CA ASN A 154 -2.35 -17.63 6.32
C ASN A 154 -3.17 -16.77 7.29
N LYS A 155 -4.39 -16.38 6.89
CA LYS A 155 -5.29 -15.52 7.69
C LYS A 155 -4.63 -14.22 8.16
N GLY A 156 -3.66 -13.71 7.38
CA GLY A 156 -2.87 -12.54 7.73
C GLY A 156 -1.75 -12.79 8.73
N VAL A 157 -1.42 -14.02 9.11
CA VAL A 157 -0.33 -14.31 10.07
C VAL A 157 0.99 -14.54 9.33
N LEU A 158 2.07 -13.90 9.77
CA LEU A 158 3.41 -14.12 9.25
C LEU A 158 4.10 -15.23 10.06
N THR A 159 4.31 -16.40 9.48
CA THR A 159 4.99 -17.50 10.19
C THR A 159 6.45 -17.17 10.50
N ASP A 160 7.02 -17.76 11.55
CA ASP A 160 8.45 -17.60 11.84
C ASP A 160 9.34 -17.96 10.63
N THR A 161 9.05 -19.06 9.94
CA THR A 161 9.81 -19.45 8.73
C THR A 161 9.77 -18.40 7.61
N ALA A 162 8.63 -17.72 7.43
CA ALA A 162 8.53 -16.63 6.46
C ALA A 162 9.24 -15.36 6.98
N TYR A 163 9.07 -15.05 8.27
CA TYR A 163 9.73 -13.93 8.93
C TYR A 163 11.25 -13.98 8.82
N GLN A 164 11.88 -15.14 9.03
CA GLN A 164 13.33 -15.31 8.91
C GLN A 164 13.86 -15.04 7.50
N LYS A 165 13.01 -15.10 6.47
CA LYS A 165 13.37 -14.86 5.06
C LYS A 165 13.20 -13.40 4.64
N LEU A 166 12.54 -12.57 5.47
CA LEU A 166 12.42 -11.14 5.20
C LEU A 166 13.79 -10.47 5.28
N LYS A 167 14.06 -9.54 4.36
CA LYS A 167 15.34 -8.85 4.23
C LYS A 167 15.28 -7.37 4.56
N LEU A 168 14.37 -6.63 3.94
CA LEU A 168 14.36 -5.16 3.92
C LEU A 168 13.28 -4.54 4.80
N ILE A 169 12.18 -5.25 5.02
CA ILE A 169 11.06 -4.77 5.86
C ILE A 169 10.86 -5.62 7.11
N ARG A 170 11.86 -6.43 7.46
CA ARG A 170 11.80 -7.40 8.56
C ARG A 170 11.50 -6.72 9.91
N GLU A 171 12.11 -5.56 10.18
CA GLU A 171 11.95 -4.85 11.46
C GLU A 171 10.52 -4.37 11.73
N HIS A 172 9.65 -4.37 10.71
CA HIS A 172 8.26 -3.95 10.84
C HIS A 172 7.32 -5.06 11.31
N PHE A 173 7.81 -6.30 11.45
CA PHE A 173 6.98 -7.46 11.78
C PHE A 173 7.54 -8.27 12.94
N SER A 174 6.65 -9.07 13.52
CA SER A 174 6.98 -10.08 14.53
C SER A 174 6.68 -11.47 13.98
N PRO A 175 7.48 -12.50 14.31
CA PRO A 175 7.18 -13.87 13.92
C PRO A 175 5.91 -14.37 14.60
N ASN A 176 5.11 -15.13 13.85
CA ASN A 176 3.83 -15.71 14.25
C ASN A 176 2.75 -14.69 14.66
N ASP A 177 2.88 -13.44 14.21
CA ASP A 177 1.92 -12.38 14.48
C ASP A 177 1.14 -11.98 13.21
N VAL A 178 0.02 -11.29 13.40
CA VAL A 178 -0.77 -10.72 12.31
C VAL A 178 0.05 -9.62 11.62
N VAL A 179 0.13 -9.72 10.30
CA VAL A 179 0.68 -8.70 9.41
C VAL A 179 -0.09 -7.38 9.64
N SER A 180 0.58 -6.47 10.32
CA SER A 180 0.17 -5.09 10.49
C SER A 180 1.03 -4.21 9.60
N LEU A 181 0.37 -3.38 8.79
CA LEU A 181 0.97 -2.47 7.83
C LEU A 181 0.52 -1.05 8.19
N PRO A 182 1.02 -0.48 9.29
CA PRO A 182 0.73 0.92 9.61
C PRO A 182 1.30 1.82 8.51
N ASN A 183 0.76 3.03 8.41
CA ASN A 183 1.17 4.05 7.45
C ASN A 183 2.70 4.20 7.32
N ALA A 184 3.45 4.23 8.42
CA ALA A 184 4.91 4.31 8.40
C ALA A 184 5.57 3.13 7.65
N THR A 185 5.08 1.90 7.87
CA THR A 185 5.56 0.70 7.17
C THR A 185 5.22 0.79 5.68
N MET A 186 4.00 1.20 5.32
CA MET A 186 3.60 1.38 3.91
C MET A 186 4.47 2.43 3.20
N HIS A 187 4.73 3.58 3.81
CA HIS A 187 5.64 4.58 3.26
C HIS A 187 7.04 4.02 3.04
N ARG A 188 7.57 3.30 4.02
CA ARG A 188 8.88 2.66 3.90
C ARG A 188 8.90 1.64 2.76
N THR A 189 7.86 0.82 2.63
CA THR A 189 7.70 -0.13 1.53
C THR A 189 7.68 0.57 0.17
N PHE A 190 6.88 1.62 -0.02
CA PHE A 190 6.84 2.37 -1.28
C PHE A 190 8.20 2.99 -1.62
N ALA A 191 8.90 3.54 -0.64
CA ALA A 191 10.24 4.09 -0.83
C ALA A 191 11.24 3.00 -1.26
N LEU A 192 11.23 1.84 -0.59
CA LEU A 192 12.10 0.71 -0.93
C LEU A 192 11.83 0.17 -2.34
N ILE A 193 10.57 0.13 -2.79
CA ILE A 193 10.24 -0.26 -4.17
C ILE A 193 10.87 0.68 -5.18
N LYS A 194 10.73 2.00 -4.97
CA LYS A 194 11.31 3.00 -5.87
C LYS A 194 12.84 2.95 -5.86
N GLN A 195 13.43 2.80 -4.69
CA GLN A 195 14.87 2.65 -4.50
C GLN A 195 15.41 1.40 -5.20
N ASP A 196 14.72 0.25 -5.10
CA ASP A 196 15.09 -0.98 -5.82
C ASP A 196 15.11 -0.73 -7.34
N MET A 197 14.07 -0.09 -7.88
CA MET A 197 14.01 0.22 -9.31
C MET A 197 15.11 1.18 -9.75
N ALA A 198 15.37 2.25 -9.00
CA ALA A 198 16.45 3.18 -9.33
C ALA A 198 17.84 2.53 -9.24
N GLN A 199 18.08 1.70 -8.22
CA GLN A 199 19.34 0.98 -8.08
C GLN A 199 19.57 0.02 -9.25
N ARG A 200 18.52 -0.62 -9.74
CA ARG A 200 18.58 -1.47 -10.95
C ARG A 200 18.91 -0.66 -12.19
N VAL A 201 18.24 0.48 -12.39
CA VAL A 201 18.56 1.38 -13.50
C VAL A 201 20.03 1.78 -13.44
N ILE A 202 20.58 2.10 -12.27
CA ILE A 202 22.02 2.42 -12.12
C ILE A 202 22.91 1.21 -12.45
N ASN A 203 22.60 0.04 -11.89
CA ASN A 203 23.45 -1.15 -12.03
C ASN A 203 23.43 -1.74 -13.44
N ASP A 204 22.26 -1.73 -14.08
CA ASP A 204 22.03 -2.34 -15.38
C ASP A 204 22.36 -1.37 -16.54
N SER A 205 22.51 -0.06 -16.27
CA SER A 205 22.76 0.95 -17.32
C SER A 205 24.22 1.11 -17.74
N GLY A 206 25.17 0.76 -16.88
CA GLY A 206 26.60 0.88 -17.15
C GLY A 206 27.11 2.32 -17.46
N LEU A 207 26.29 3.37 -17.32
CA LEU A 207 26.63 4.74 -17.76
C LEU A 207 26.34 5.83 -16.73
N GLN A 208 27.33 6.71 -16.59
CA GLN A 208 27.27 8.07 -16.04
C GLN A 208 26.58 9.06 -17.02
N GLY A 209 25.37 8.74 -17.50
CA GLY A 209 24.66 9.50 -18.57
C GLY A 209 23.36 10.21 -18.14
N ASP A 210 22.87 11.11 -19.00
CA ASP A 210 21.89 12.18 -18.71
C ASP A 210 20.42 11.78 -18.46
N GLY A 211 20.00 10.55 -18.81
CA GLY A 211 18.63 10.06 -18.57
C GLY A 211 18.39 9.42 -17.19
N THR A 212 19.47 9.14 -16.45
CA THR A 212 19.43 8.53 -15.12
C THR A 212 19.04 9.53 -14.03
N GLY A 213 19.33 10.82 -14.24
CA GLY A 213 19.08 11.90 -13.28
C GLY A 213 17.62 11.96 -12.85
N ASP A 214 16.70 12.04 -13.80
CA ASP A 214 15.26 12.10 -13.52
C ASP A 214 14.73 10.89 -12.74
N ILE A 215 15.15 9.67 -13.10
CA ILE A 215 14.67 8.45 -12.42
C ILE A 215 15.22 8.39 -11.01
N ILE A 216 16.49 8.77 -10.82
CA ILE A 216 17.14 8.85 -9.51
C ILE A 216 16.50 9.97 -8.68
N GLU A 217 16.14 11.12 -9.25
CA GLU A 217 15.44 12.21 -8.57
C GLU A 217 14.01 11.81 -8.17
N VAL A 218 13.28 11.10 -9.04
CA VAL A 218 11.93 10.61 -8.73
C VAL A 218 11.95 9.48 -7.70
N ALA A 219 12.98 8.64 -7.69
CA ALA A 219 13.12 7.53 -6.75
C ALA A 219 13.75 7.91 -5.41
N ILE A 220 14.64 8.90 -5.39
CA ILE A 220 15.23 9.47 -4.19
C ILE A 220 14.42 10.69 -3.79
N GLN A 221 13.36 10.48 -2.99
CA GLN A 221 12.93 11.53 -2.07
C GLN A 221 14.10 11.76 -1.09
N ARG A 222 14.98 12.72 -1.39
CA ARG A 222 16.03 13.15 -0.45
C ARG A 222 15.30 13.65 0.80
N LYS A 223 15.65 13.04 1.93
CA LYS A 223 15.23 13.29 3.31
C LYS A 223 14.40 14.55 3.55
#